data_AF-A0A2V7GS96-F1
#
_entry.id   AF-A0A2V7GS96-F1
#
_cell.length_a   1.000
_cell.length_b   1.000
_cell.length_c   1.000
_cell.angle_alpha   90.00
_cell.angle_beta   90.00
_cell.angle_gamma   90.00
#
_symmetry.space_group_name_H-M   'P 1'
#
loop_
_entity.id
_entity.type
_entity.pdbx_description
1 polymer ?
#
loop_
_entity_poly.entity_id
_entity_poly.type
_entity_poly.pdbx_seq_one_letter_code
_entity_poly.pdbx_strand_id
1 'polypeptide(L)'
;MSLDYYARLGVKRGADEAEIKKAYRRLAMQYHPDRVGPDEKAAAEEKFKEITEAYEVLCDPAKRVVYDRYGAAGLKGVGAGGAGFAHFDLSEALNIFMRDFGGLGGFDAIFGGGERARRERHVGQDLKVTLKLSLAEVASGTTKRVKVRTLDRCTACDGTGAARGSEATRCGTCGGSGEVRRAARSIFGQFLSVSPCPACGGEGTVIPHPCPKCQGDGRVRAEKELEINVPAGVADHHYLTMRGHGVPGPRNGPPGDLIAVLDIAEDSRFERHGDDLIYDLALSFTQAALGAEVEVPTPYGPTMLKVQSGTQTGAVYRLRGKGLPRVGEGGRGDLHVRVRVWTPVKLTAEQRALLEEFAKVEGSPPSEEHTGKKFWEQLRQAFGR
;
A
#
# COMPACT_ATOMS: atom_id res chain seq x y z
N MET A 1 -14.19 30.40 -31.51
CA MET A 1 -13.67 29.05 -31.78
C MET A 1 -14.71 28.28 -32.56
N SER A 2 -14.31 27.45 -33.53
CA SER A 2 -15.25 26.73 -34.39
C SER A 2 -16.13 25.77 -33.59
N LEU A 3 -17.45 25.83 -33.81
CA LEU A 3 -18.44 24.89 -33.25
C LEU A 3 -18.35 23.47 -33.85
N ASP A 4 -17.32 23.21 -34.66
CA ASP A 4 -17.12 21.94 -35.35
C ASP A 4 -16.24 20.99 -34.52
N TYR A 5 -16.78 19.83 -34.14
CA TYR A 5 -16.09 18.80 -33.35
C TYR A 5 -14.89 18.22 -34.11
N TYR A 6 -14.94 18.17 -35.45
CA TYR A 6 -13.79 17.73 -36.25
C TYR A 6 -12.63 18.73 -36.15
N ALA A 7 -12.94 20.02 -36.16
CA ALA A 7 -11.94 21.08 -36.00
C ALA A 7 -11.37 21.12 -34.57
N ARG A 8 -12.19 20.86 -33.54
CA ARG A 8 -11.74 20.76 -32.15
C ARG A 8 -10.74 19.61 -31.93
N LEU A 9 -10.96 18.48 -32.58
CA LEU A 9 -10.00 17.35 -32.55
C LEU A 9 -8.85 17.50 -33.57
N GLY A 10 -8.93 18.47 -34.49
CA GLY A 10 -7.94 18.67 -35.55
C GLY A 10 -7.91 17.55 -36.60
N VAL A 11 -9.07 16.93 -36.87
CA VAL A 11 -9.24 15.84 -37.85
C VAL A 11 -10.16 16.26 -39.00
N LYS A 12 -10.08 15.55 -40.13
CA LYS A 12 -10.98 15.78 -41.27
C LYS A 12 -12.34 15.09 -41.03
N ARG A 13 -13.42 15.59 -41.65
CA ARG A 13 -14.78 15.01 -41.55
C ARG A 13 -14.88 13.53 -41.96
N GLY A 14 -13.95 13.06 -42.81
CA GLY A 14 -13.84 11.66 -43.23
C GLY A 14 -12.90 10.80 -42.37
N ALA A 15 -12.40 11.30 -41.24
CA ALA A 15 -11.47 10.55 -40.39
C ALA A 15 -12.09 9.25 -39.89
N ASP A 16 -11.30 8.18 -39.89
CA ASP A 16 -11.71 6.90 -39.31
C ASP A 16 -11.69 6.96 -37.77
N GLU A 17 -12.28 5.95 -37.13
CA GLU A 17 -12.38 5.91 -35.66
C GLU A 17 -10.99 5.89 -35.00
N ALA A 18 -9.99 5.29 -35.66
CA ALA A 18 -8.63 5.20 -35.16
C ALA A 18 -7.91 6.57 -35.17
N GLU A 19 -8.10 7.36 -36.22
CA GLU A 19 -7.60 8.73 -36.36
C GLU A 19 -8.23 9.65 -35.30
N ILE A 20 -9.53 9.52 -35.07
CA ILE A 20 -10.27 10.29 -34.05
C ILE A 20 -9.74 9.96 -32.64
N LYS A 21 -9.58 8.66 -32.33
CA LYS A 21 -8.99 8.20 -31.06
C LYS A 21 -7.55 8.68 -30.85
N LYS A 22 -6.74 8.65 -31.90
CA LYS A 22 -5.33 9.10 -31.86
C LYS A 22 -5.24 10.61 -31.64
N ALA A 23 -6.10 11.39 -32.30
CA ALA A 23 -6.16 12.83 -32.14
C ALA A 23 -6.61 13.23 -30.73
N TYR A 24 -7.65 12.59 -30.21
CA TYR A 24 -8.13 12.78 -28.83
C TYR A 24 -7.03 12.47 -27.82
N ARG A 25 -6.36 11.31 -27.93
CA ARG A 25 -5.28 10.92 -27.01
C ARG A 25 -4.15 11.96 -26.96
N ARG A 26 -3.75 12.51 -28.10
CA ARG A 26 -2.70 13.54 -28.18
C ARG A 26 -3.11 14.82 -27.47
N LEU A 27 -4.33 15.28 -27.71
CA LEU A 27 -4.86 16.53 -27.13
C LEU A 27 -5.19 16.39 -25.64
N ALA A 28 -5.77 15.27 -25.22
CA ALA A 28 -6.07 14.95 -23.83
C ALA A 28 -4.79 14.89 -22.97
N MET A 29 -3.69 14.34 -23.52
CA MET A 29 -2.38 14.35 -22.86
C MET A 29 -1.71 15.72 -22.82
N GLN A 30 -2.07 16.63 -23.73
CA GLN A 30 -1.53 17.98 -23.80
C GLN A 30 -2.23 18.93 -22.83
N TYR A 31 -3.55 18.76 -22.64
CA TYR A 31 -4.38 19.60 -21.78
C TYR A 31 -4.76 18.93 -20.46
N HIS A 32 -4.01 17.91 -20.02
CA HIS A 32 -4.26 17.25 -18.75
C HIS A 32 -3.94 18.19 -17.57
N PRO A 33 -4.81 18.29 -16.54
CA PRO A 33 -4.61 19.20 -15.41
C PRO A 33 -3.27 19.03 -14.67
N ASP A 34 -2.74 17.80 -14.63
CA ASP A 34 -1.45 17.49 -14.00
C ASP A 34 -0.21 17.85 -14.84
N ARG A 35 -0.39 18.27 -16.10
CA ARG A 35 0.71 18.59 -17.04
C ARG A 35 0.89 20.07 -17.31
N VAL A 36 -0.05 20.89 -16.88
CA VAL A 36 -0.05 22.34 -17.11
C VAL A 36 0.25 23.08 -15.80
N GLY A 37 0.88 24.25 -15.91
CA GLY A 37 1.17 25.09 -14.75
C GLY A 37 -0.09 25.63 -14.07
N PRO A 38 -0.01 26.10 -12.82
CA PRO A 38 -1.15 26.61 -12.06
C PRO A 38 -1.90 27.76 -12.76
N ASP A 39 -1.19 28.60 -13.52
CA ASP A 39 -1.77 29.75 -14.23
C ASP A 39 -2.53 29.37 -15.51
N GLU A 40 -2.22 28.20 -16.10
CA GLU A 40 -2.83 27.71 -17.34
C GLU A 40 -3.94 26.68 -17.10
N LYS A 41 -4.13 26.27 -15.85
CA LYS A 41 -5.01 25.17 -15.46
C LYS A 41 -6.46 25.39 -15.89
N ALA A 42 -7.01 26.59 -15.68
CA ALA A 42 -8.38 26.92 -16.06
C ALA A 42 -8.61 26.83 -17.59
N ALA A 43 -7.64 27.31 -18.39
CA ALA A 43 -7.72 27.25 -19.85
C ALA A 43 -7.51 25.84 -20.40
N ALA A 44 -6.68 25.03 -19.72
CA ALA A 44 -6.50 23.62 -20.07
C ALA A 44 -7.75 22.79 -19.75
N GLU A 45 -8.39 23.02 -18.61
CA GLU A 45 -9.63 22.36 -18.21
C GLU A 45 -10.77 22.63 -19.20
N GLU A 46 -10.92 23.89 -19.66
CA GLU A 46 -11.93 24.25 -20.67
C GLU A 46 -11.68 23.53 -22.00
N LYS A 47 -10.43 23.54 -22.49
CA LYS A 47 -10.05 22.83 -23.72
C LYS A 47 -10.21 21.31 -23.58
N PHE A 48 -9.89 20.75 -22.42
CA PHE A 48 -10.03 19.33 -22.14
C PHE A 48 -11.51 18.91 -22.21
N LYS A 49 -12.41 19.70 -21.64
CA LYS A 49 -13.87 19.48 -21.74
C LYS A 49 -14.34 19.52 -23.20
N GLU A 50 -13.94 20.53 -23.96
CA GLU A 50 -14.34 20.68 -25.38
C GLU A 50 -13.86 19.52 -26.26
N ILE A 51 -12.65 19.00 -26.00
CA ILE A 51 -12.04 17.89 -26.73
C ILE A 51 -12.71 16.56 -26.38
N THR A 52 -13.07 16.35 -25.11
CA THR A 52 -13.77 15.14 -24.67
C THR A 52 -15.20 15.09 -25.19
N GLU A 53 -15.91 16.21 -25.18
CA GLU A 53 -17.24 16.34 -25.80
C GLU A 53 -17.20 15.96 -27.29
N ALA A 54 -16.21 16.50 -28.02
CA ALA A 54 -16.02 16.18 -29.43
C ALA A 54 -15.71 14.69 -29.65
N TYR A 55 -14.88 14.09 -28.79
CA TYR A 55 -14.55 12.67 -28.87
C TYR A 55 -15.77 11.78 -28.63
N GLU A 56 -16.60 12.06 -27.62
CA GLU A 56 -17.75 11.23 -27.29
C GLU A 56 -18.79 11.18 -28.41
N VAL A 57 -18.99 12.30 -29.11
CA VAL A 57 -19.89 12.38 -30.26
C VAL A 57 -19.31 11.67 -31.48
N LEU A 58 -18.01 11.86 -31.74
CA LEU A 58 -17.38 11.36 -32.95
C LEU A 58 -16.92 9.90 -32.87
N CYS A 59 -16.73 9.34 -31.67
CA CYS A 59 -16.35 7.94 -31.47
C CYS A 59 -17.54 6.98 -31.55
N ASP A 60 -18.77 7.45 -31.33
CA ASP A 60 -19.99 6.65 -31.45
C ASP A 60 -20.57 6.79 -32.87
N PRO A 61 -20.63 5.69 -33.66
CA PRO A 61 -21.16 5.73 -35.02
C PRO A 61 -22.58 6.29 -35.13
N ALA A 62 -23.44 6.04 -34.13
CA ALA A 62 -24.81 6.53 -34.13
C ALA A 62 -24.87 8.04 -33.85
N LYS A 63 -24.10 8.54 -32.88
CA LYS A 63 -24.01 9.98 -32.56
C LYS A 63 -23.33 10.76 -33.67
N ARG A 64 -22.29 10.21 -34.29
CA ARG A 64 -21.58 10.81 -35.42
C ARG A 64 -22.52 11.05 -36.61
N VAL A 65 -23.36 10.07 -36.97
CA VAL A 65 -24.32 10.22 -38.08
C VAL A 65 -25.33 11.34 -37.80
N VAL A 66 -25.80 11.46 -36.56
CA VAL A 66 -26.72 12.53 -36.13
C VAL A 66 -26.03 13.89 -36.21
N TYR A 67 -24.80 13.99 -35.71
CA TYR A 67 -23.99 15.20 -35.75
C TYR A 67 -23.68 15.63 -37.19
N ASP A 68 -23.29 14.69 -38.05
CA ASP A 68 -22.98 14.96 -39.46
C ASP A 68 -24.20 15.47 -40.24
N ARG A 69 -25.41 15.03 -39.85
CA ARG A 69 -26.66 15.39 -40.52
C ARG A 69 -27.31 16.67 -39.99
N TYR A 70 -27.23 16.92 -38.68
CA TYR A 70 -27.99 17.97 -38.00
C TYR A 70 -27.15 18.92 -37.13
N GLY A 71 -25.82 18.74 -37.11
CA GLY A 71 -24.90 19.50 -36.28
C GLY A 71 -25.13 19.29 -34.78
N ALA A 72 -24.50 20.14 -33.96
CA ALA A 72 -24.62 20.08 -32.50
C ALA A 72 -26.07 20.25 -31.99
N ALA A 73 -26.93 20.93 -32.75
CA ALA A 73 -28.34 21.11 -32.42
C ALA A 73 -29.15 19.80 -32.48
N GLY A 74 -28.78 18.86 -33.36
CA GLY A 74 -29.44 17.56 -33.50
C GLY A 74 -29.17 16.58 -32.35
N LEU A 75 -28.10 16.81 -31.57
CA LEU A 75 -27.74 15.98 -30.43
C LEU A 75 -28.63 16.22 -29.20
N LYS A 76 -29.39 17.32 -29.16
CA LYS A 76 -30.31 17.65 -28.05
C LYS A 76 -31.53 16.72 -27.94
N GLY A 77 -31.74 15.80 -28.89
CA GLY A 77 -32.91 14.91 -28.93
C GLY A 77 -32.62 13.41 -29.02
N VAL A 78 -31.35 12.97 -29.00
CA VAL A 78 -30.96 11.56 -29.25
C VAL A 78 -30.39 10.87 -27.99
N GLY A 79 -30.85 11.27 -26.80
CA GLY A 79 -30.52 10.62 -25.53
C GLY A 79 -31.68 9.73 -25.05
N ALA A 80 -31.52 8.41 -25.15
CA ALA A 80 -32.35 7.47 -24.40
C ALA A 80 -31.93 7.53 -22.92
N GLY A 81 -32.68 8.29 -22.12
CA GLY A 81 -32.42 8.49 -20.70
C GLY A 81 -32.31 9.97 -20.38
N GLY A 82 -33.34 10.51 -19.71
CA GLY A 82 -33.44 11.93 -19.38
C GLY A 82 -32.28 12.43 -18.54
N ALA A 83 -31.32 13.07 -19.21
CA ALA A 83 -30.45 14.10 -18.67
C ALA A 83 -30.05 14.97 -19.85
N GLY A 84 -30.51 16.22 -19.87
CA GLY A 84 -30.07 17.18 -20.88
C GLY A 84 -28.54 17.32 -20.85
N PHE A 85 -27.93 17.53 -22.01
CA PHE A 85 -26.52 17.88 -22.19
C PHE A 85 -26.18 19.25 -21.54
N ALA A 86 -26.29 19.31 -20.21
CA ALA A 86 -25.95 20.45 -19.39
C ALA A 86 -25.03 19.95 -18.27
N HIS A 87 -23.78 20.41 -18.33
CA HIS A 87 -22.66 20.15 -17.42
C HIS A 87 -21.91 18.82 -17.61
N PHE A 88 -21.07 18.78 -18.65
CA PHE A 88 -19.90 17.90 -18.68
C PHE A 88 -18.90 18.38 -17.62
N ASP A 89 -18.79 17.64 -16.51
CA ASP A 89 -17.84 17.96 -15.44
C ASP A 89 -16.43 17.43 -15.77
N LEU A 90 -15.40 18.09 -15.25
CA LEU A 90 -14.00 17.69 -15.45
C LEU A 90 -13.76 16.26 -14.91
N SER A 91 -14.47 15.89 -13.85
CA SER A 91 -14.44 14.56 -13.25
C SER A 91 -14.94 13.48 -14.20
N GLU A 92 -16.02 13.74 -14.94
CA GLU A 92 -16.59 12.81 -15.94
C GLU A 92 -15.66 12.68 -17.16
N ALA A 93 -15.08 13.79 -17.61
CA ALA A 93 -14.10 13.79 -18.69
C ALA A 93 -12.83 12.98 -18.34
N LEU A 94 -12.33 13.11 -17.11
CA LEU A 94 -11.20 12.32 -16.61
C LEU A 94 -11.57 10.83 -16.47
N ASN A 95 -12.79 10.51 -16.04
CA ASN A 95 -13.27 9.14 -15.96
C ASN A 95 -13.38 8.48 -17.34
N ILE A 96 -13.85 9.20 -18.37
CA ILE A 96 -13.90 8.70 -19.75
C ILE A 96 -12.48 8.44 -20.27
N PHE A 97 -11.53 9.36 -20.01
CA PHE A 97 -10.13 9.14 -20.33
C PHE A 97 -9.56 7.92 -19.58
N MET A 98 -9.86 7.75 -18.30
CA MET A 98 -9.38 6.59 -17.52
C MET A 98 -10.00 5.27 -18.00
N ARG A 99 -11.28 5.26 -18.38
CA ARG A 99 -11.98 4.09 -18.93
C ARG A 99 -11.46 3.67 -20.29
N ASP A 100 -11.26 4.62 -21.20
CA ASP A 100 -10.89 4.34 -22.59
C ASP A 100 -9.36 4.30 -22.79
N PHE A 101 -8.59 4.95 -21.91
CA PHE A 101 -7.14 5.17 -22.05
C PHE A 101 -6.30 5.00 -20.79
N GLY A 102 -6.89 4.99 -19.59
CA GLY A 102 -6.20 4.93 -18.27
C GLY A 102 -5.56 3.59 -17.90
N GLY A 103 -5.35 2.71 -18.87
CA GLY A 103 -4.55 1.50 -18.72
C GLY A 103 -3.27 1.62 -19.54
N LEU A 104 -2.13 1.82 -18.88
CA LEU A 104 -0.78 1.55 -19.40
C LEU A 104 -0.66 0.06 -19.80
N GLY A 105 -1.29 -0.33 -20.92
CA GLY A 105 -1.36 -1.71 -21.43
C GLY A 105 -2.55 -2.06 -22.36
N GLY A 106 -3.38 -1.09 -22.74
CA GLY A 106 -4.69 -1.34 -23.39
C GLY A 106 -4.72 -1.71 -24.88
N PHE A 107 -3.61 -1.99 -25.56
CA PHE A 107 -3.68 -2.53 -26.94
C PHE A 107 -3.83 -4.06 -26.98
N ASP A 108 -3.58 -4.72 -25.84
CA ASP A 108 -3.51 -6.17 -25.74
C ASP A 108 -4.69 -6.75 -24.92
N ALA A 109 -5.61 -5.88 -24.45
CA ALA A 109 -6.81 -6.25 -23.70
C ALA A 109 -8.09 -6.29 -24.57
N ILE A 110 -8.15 -5.55 -25.68
CA ILE A 110 -9.35 -5.46 -26.52
C ILE A 110 -9.28 -6.42 -27.73
N PHE A 111 -8.11 -6.68 -28.29
CA PHE A 111 -7.94 -7.65 -29.39
C PHE A 111 -7.49 -9.06 -28.95
N GLY A 112 -7.22 -9.27 -27.64
CA GLY A 112 -6.73 -10.52 -27.06
C GLY A 112 -7.62 -11.13 -25.96
N GLY A 113 -8.90 -10.78 -25.93
CA GLY A 113 -9.84 -11.03 -24.81
C GLY A 113 -10.25 -12.48 -24.52
N GLY A 114 -9.54 -13.49 -25.04
CA GLY A 114 -9.78 -14.91 -24.73
C GLY A 114 -8.74 -15.55 -23.82
N GLU A 115 -7.51 -15.01 -23.77
CA GLU A 115 -6.38 -15.69 -23.14
C GLU A 115 -5.96 -15.10 -21.78
N ARG A 116 -6.20 -13.82 -21.54
CA ARG A 116 -5.78 -13.15 -20.28
C ARG A 116 -6.64 -13.53 -19.07
N ALA A 117 -7.95 -13.72 -19.25
CA ALA A 117 -8.85 -14.20 -18.18
C ALA A 117 -8.56 -15.65 -17.73
N ARG A 118 -7.73 -16.38 -18.49
CA ARG A 118 -7.27 -17.74 -18.17
C ARG A 118 -6.00 -17.74 -17.31
N ARG A 119 -5.08 -16.79 -17.54
CA ARG A 119 -3.82 -16.68 -16.78
C ARG A 119 -4.02 -16.19 -15.34
N GLU A 120 -5.01 -15.35 -15.07
CA GLU A 120 -5.29 -14.85 -13.71
C GLU A 120 -5.85 -15.92 -12.77
N ARG A 121 -6.59 -16.92 -13.27
CA ARG A 121 -7.24 -17.96 -12.43
C ARG A 121 -6.28 -19.01 -11.87
N HIS A 122 -5.06 -19.05 -12.39
CA HIS A 122 -4.04 -20.00 -11.94
C HIS A 122 -2.97 -19.35 -11.07
N VAL A 123 -3.07 -18.06 -10.74
CA VAL A 123 -2.13 -17.46 -9.80
C VAL A 123 -2.43 -17.98 -8.40
N GLY A 124 -1.37 -18.36 -7.70
CA GLY A 124 -1.45 -18.77 -6.32
C GLY A 124 -1.84 -17.62 -5.40
N GLN A 125 -2.40 -17.96 -4.24
CA GLN A 125 -2.81 -16.97 -3.26
C GLN A 125 -1.58 -16.42 -2.51
N ASP A 126 -1.68 -15.15 -2.13
CA ASP A 126 -0.69 -14.53 -1.27
C ASP A 126 -0.80 -15.08 0.15
N LEU A 127 0.35 -15.28 0.78
CA LEU A 127 0.46 -15.77 2.15
C LEU A 127 0.79 -14.59 3.05
N LYS A 128 -0.06 -14.31 4.04
CA LYS A 128 0.19 -13.26 5.04
C LYS A 128 0.71 -13.88 6.32
N VAL A 129 1.85 -13.39 6.82
CA VAL A 129 2.47 -13.82 8.08
C VAL A 129 2.74 -12.61 8.95
N THR A 130 2.39 -12.67 10.24
CA THR A 130 2.75 -11.62 11.20
C THR A 130 4.04 -12.00 11.93
N LEU A 131 5.05 -11.15 11.84
CA LEU A 131 6.33 -11.30 12.52
C LEU A 131 6.38 -10.38 13.73
N LYS A 132 6.31 -10.97 14.92
CA LYS A 132 6.53 -10.24 16.16
C LYS A 132 8.01 -9.95 16.34
N LEU A 133 8.37 -8.68 16.51
CA LEU A 133 9.76 -8.24 16.68
C LEU A 133 9.91 -7.47 18.01
N SER A 134 11.04 -7.66 18.68
CA SER A 134 11.41 -6.80 19.81
C SER A 134 12.17 -5.56 19.34
N LEU A 135 12.19 -4.51 20.16
CA LEU A 135 12.94 -3.29 19.86
C LEU A 135 14.43 -3.55 19.62
N ALA A 136 15.03 -4.51 20.34
CA ALA A 136 16.42 -4.93 20.15
C ALA A 136 16.65 -5.60 18.77
N GLU A 137 15.73 -6.47 18.33
CA GLU A 137 15.78 -7.09 17.01
C GLU A 137 15.63 -6.06 15.88
N VAL A 138 14.78 -5.04 16.08
CA VAL A 138 14.64 -3.92 15.13
C VAL A 138 15.92 -3.10 15.08
N ALA A 139 16.59 -2.92 16.21
CA ALA A 139 17.81 -2.13 16.31
C ALA A 139 19.02 -2.81 15.63
N SER A 140 19.17 -4.14 15.74
CA SER A 140 20.26 -4.88 15.09
C SER A 140 19.94 -5.38 13.69
N GLY A 141 18.66 -5.49 13.33
CA GLY A 141 18.21 -6.36 12.24
C GLY A 141 18.25 -7.83 12.69
N THR A 142 17.41 -8.66 12.08
CA THR A 142 17.35 -10.09 12.42
C THR A 142 16.84 -10.93 11.26
N THR A 143 17.24 -12.19 11.24
CA THR A 143 16.70 -13.19 10.33
C THR A 143 15.78 -14.12 11.12
N LYS A 144 14.48 -14.12 10.81
CA LYS A 144 13.51 -15.03 11.45
C LYS A 144 13.17 -16.19 10.54
N ARG A 145 13.16 -17.40 11.13
CA ARG A 145 12.65 -18.62 10.50
C ARG A 145 11.23 -18.86 10.96
N VAL A 146 10.28 -18.86 10.03
CA VAL A 146 8.87 -19.09 10.31
C VAL A 146 8.40 -20.36 9.62
N LYS A 147 7.79 -21.25 10.40
CA LYS A 147 7.10 -22.43 9.88
C LYS A 147 5.67 -22.05 9.51
N VAL A 148 5.33 -22.18 8.24
CA VAL A 148 3.99 -21.89 7.74
C VAL A 148 3.39 -23.15 7.16
N ARG A 149 2.17 -23.46 7.60
CA ARG A 149 1.35 -24.52 7.02
C ARG A 149 0.66 -23.96 5.79
N THR A 150 1.03 -24.46 4.63
CA THR A 150 0.55 -23.96 3.34
C THR A 150 0.29 -25.13 2.38
N LEU A 151 -0.19 -24.83 1.17
CA LEU A 151 -0.18 -25.79 0.09
C LEU A 151 1.15 -25.70 -0.65
N ASP A 152 1.69 -26.83 -1.06
CA ASP A 152 2.89 -26.92 -1.89
C ASP A 152 2.62 -27.79 -3.12
N ARG A 153 3.49 -27.68 -4.12
CA ARG A 153 3.40 -28.43 -5.38
C ARG A 153 3.38 -29.92 -5.08
N CYS A 154 2.39 -30.63 -5.66
CA CYS A 154 2.31 -32.07 -5.47
C CYS A 154 3.48 -32.78 -6.15
N THR A 155 4.36 -33.40 -5.36
CA THR A 155 5.53 -34.16 -5.85
C THR A 155 5.19 -35.44 -6.62
N ALA A 156 3.95 -35.94 -6.53
CA ALA A 156 3.55 -37.16 -7.22
C ALA A 156 3.21 -36.93 -8.71
N CYS A 157 2.71 -35.74 -9.04
CA CYS A 157 2.28 -35.33 -10.39
C CYS A 157 3.00 -34.07 -10.88
N ASP A 158 4.03 -33.62 -10.18
CA ASP A 158 4.75 -32.36 -10.43
C ASP A 158 3.80 -31.19 -10.68
N GLY A 159 2.77 -31.09 -9.83
CA GLY A 159 1.79 -30.03 -9.86
C GLY A 159 0.78 -30.05 -11.01
N THR A 160 0.84 -31.01 -11.95
CA THR A 160 -0.09 -31.08 -13.09
C THR A 160 -1.53 -31.46 -12.70
N GLY A 161 -1.69 -32.14 -11.56
CA GLY A 161 -2.99 -32.67 -11.13
C GLY A 161 -3.39 -33.99 -11.80
N ALA A 162 -2.63 -34.48 -12.79
CA ALA A 162 -2.91 -35.73 -13.48
C ALA A 162 -2.09 -36.91 -12.92
N ALA A 163 -2.60 -38.12 -13.05
CA ALA A 163 -1.84 -39.33 -12.77
C ALA A 163 -0.64 -39.45 -13.73
N ARG A 164 0.42 -40.19 -13.34
CA ARG A 164 1.61 -40.37 -14.19
C ARG A 164 1.20 -41.00 -15.54
N GLY A 165 1.60 -40.36 -16.64
CA GLY A 165 1.25 -40.78 -18.01
C GLY A 165 -0.14 -40.35 -18.48
N SER A 166 -0.91 -39.64 -17.64
CA SER A 166 -2.14 -38.95 -18.04
C SER A 166 -1.85 -37.47 -18.21
N GLU A 167 -2.45 -36.85 -19.22
CA GLU A 167 -2.34 -35.42 -19.47
C GLU A 167 -3.73 -34.77 -19.49
N ALA A 168 -3.76 -33.44 -19.39
CA ALA A 168 -4.99 -32.68 -19.48
C ALA A 168 -5.42 -32.58 -20.95
N THR A 169 -6.59 -33.14 -21.28
CA THR A 169 -7.13 -33.12 -22.65
C THR A 169 -8.08 -31.95 -22.82
N ARG A 170 -8.19 -31.39 -24.03
CA ARG A 170 -9.18 -30.35 -24.33
C ARG A 170 -10.60 -30.84 -24.00
N CYS A 171 -11.37 -30.00 -23.32
CA CYS A 171 -12.75 -30.31 -22.99
C CYS A 171 -13.60 -30.43 -24.27
N GLY A 172 -14.20 -31.59 -24.51
CA GLY A 172 -15.04 -31.82 -25.69
C GLY A 172 -16.30 -30.95 -25.75
N THR A 173 -16.86 -30.57 -24.60
CA THR A 173 -18.10 -29.77 -24.52
C THR A 173 -17.90 -28.32 -24.91
N CYS A 174 -16.75 -27.72 -24.60
CA CYS A 174 -16.45 -26.33 -24.93
C CYS A 174 -15.34 -26.18 -25.98
N GLY A 175 -14.79 -27.27 -26.51
CA GLY A 175 -13.66 -27.23 -27.45
C GLY A 175 -12.38 -26.59 -26.86
N GLY A 176 -12.32 -26.47 -25.53
CA GLY A 176 -11.24 -25.78 -24.83
C GLY A 176 -11.46 -24.28 -24.62
N SER A 177 -12.66 -23.73 -24.85
CA SER A 177 -12.96 -22.33 -24.53
C SER A 177 -13.21 -22.08 -23.04
N GLY A 178 -13.50 -23.11 -22.24
CA GLY A 178 -13.85 -22.98 -20.81
C GLY A 178 -15.25 -22.41 -20.56
N GLU A 179 -15.89 -21.81 -21.56
CA GLU A 179 -17.20 -21.17 -21.47
C GLU A 179 -18.15 -21.70 -22.53
N VAL A 180 -19.42 -21.83 -22.18
CA VAL A 180 -20.50 -22.18 -23.10
C VAL A 180 -21.44 -20.98 -23.27
N ARG A 181 -21.70 -20.61 -24.53
CA ARG A 181 -22.60 -19.51 -24.87
C ARG A 181 -23.98 -20.08 -25.19
N ARG A 182 -25.01 -19.65 -24.46
CA ARG A 182 -26.41 -20.00 -24.74
C ARG A 182 -27.12 -18.77 -25.28
N ALA A 183 -27.60 -18.86 -26.52
CA ALA A 183 -28.47 -17.86 -27.09
C ALA A 183 -29.91 -18.15 -26.67
N ALA A 184 -30.51 -17.28 -25.86
CA ALA A 184 -31.92 -17.30 -25.54
C ALA A 184 -32.65 -16.30 -26.44
N ARG A 185 -33.67 -16.77 -27.18
CA ARG A 185 -34.56 -15.87 -27.93
C ARG A 185 -35.60 -15.34 -26.97
N SER A 186 -35.62 -14.02 -26.78
CA SER A 186 -36.63 -13.30 -26.00
C SER A 186 -37.48 -12.42 -26.92
N ILE A 187 -38.63 -11.98 -26.42
CA ILE A 187 -39.58 -11.09 -27.10
C ILE A 187 -38.91 -9.75 -27.48
N PHE A 188 -37.84 -9.37 -26.76
CA PHE A 188 -37.04 -8.15 -26.98
C PHE A 188 -35.74 -8.38 -27.80
N GLY A 189 -35.53 -9.56 -28.40
CA GLY A 189 -34.35 -9.87 -29.20
C GLY A 189 -33.57 -11.11 -28.72
N GLN A 190 -32.38 -11.34 -29.30
CA GLN A 190 -31.50 -12.44 -28.89
C GLN A 190 -30.61 -12.00 -27.72
N PHE A 191 -30.72 -12.67 -26.58
CA PHE A 191 -29.81 -12.49 -25.45
C PHE A 191 -28.77 -13.62 -25.41
N LEU A 192 -27.49 -13.29 -25.37
CA LEU A 192 -26.40 -14.26 -25.30
C LEU A 192 -25.93 -14.36 -23.84
N SER A 193 -26.28 -15.44 -23.15
CA SER A 193 -25.75 -15.72 -21.82
C SER A 193 -24.48 -16.55 -21.92
N VAL A 194 -23.39 -16.07 -21.32
CA VAL A 194 -22.14 -16.81 -21.20
C VAL A 194 -22.09 -17.44 -19.81
N SER A 195 -21.86 -18.74 -19.74
CA SER A 195 -21.69 -19.46 -18.47
C SER A 195 -20.44 -20.35 -18.51
N PRO A 196 -19.77 -20.62 -17.38
CA PRO A 196 -18.67 -21.57 -17.33
C PRO A 196 -19.14 -22.94 -17.83
N CYS A 197 -18.29 -23.63 -18.58
CA CYS A 197 -18.61 -24.95 -19.11
C CYS A 197 -18.80 -25.95 -17.96
N PRO A 198 -19.93 -26.66 -17.87
CA PRO A 198 -20.22 -27.57 -16.76
C PRO A 198 -19.30 -28.79 -16.72
N ALA A 199 -18.71 -29.18 -17.86
CA ALA A 199 -17.85 -30.36 -17.97
C ALA A 199 -16.41 -30.10 -17.47
N CYS A 200 -15.93 -28.85 -17.51
CA CYS A 200 -14.57 -28.49 -17.08
C CYS A 200 -14.54 -27.35 -16.05
N GLY A 201 -15.69 -26.92 -15.54
CA GLY A 201 -15.79 -25.86 -14.53
C GLY A 201 -15.18 -24.50 -14.91
N GLY A 202 -15.01 -24.21 -16.20
CA GLY A 202 -14.30 -22.99 -16.64
C GLY A 202 -12.86 -23.19 -17.14
N GLU A 203 -12.25 -24.36 -16.90
CA GLU A 203 -10.81 -24.56 -17.19
C GLU A 203 -10.51 -24.80 -18.68
N GLY A 204 -11.48 -25.39 -19.39
CA GLY A 204 -11.40 -25.81 -20.80
C GLY A 204 -10.49 -27.01 -21.06
N THR A 205 -9.89 -27.59 -20.03
CA THR A 205 -9.25 -28.90 -20.08
C THR A 205 -9.88 -29.82 -19.04
N VAL A 206 -9.93 -31.12 -19.34
CA VAL A 206 -10.40 -32.16 -18.42
C VAL A 206 -9.24 -33.11 -18.18
N ILE A 207 -9.04 -33.49 -16.92
CA ILE A 207 -8.05 -34.50 -16.53
C ILE A 207 -8.77 -35.85 -16.47
N PRO A 208 -8.50 -36.80 -17.39
CA PRO A 208 -9.19 -38.09 -17.42
C PRO A 208 -8.91 -38.93 -16.17
N HIS A 209 -7.64 -38.94 -15.74
CA HIS A 209 -7.20 -39.66 -14.55
C HIS A 209 -6.54 -38.68 -13.56
N PRO A 210 -7.28 -38.18 -12.56
CA PRO A 210 -6.72 -37.27 -11.57
C PRO A 210 -5.67 -37.97 -10.71
N CYS A 211 -4.67 -37.22 -10.27
CA CYS A 211 -3.64 -37.72 -9.37
C CYS A 211 -4.27 -38.17 -8.04
N PRO A 212 -3.98 -39.37 -7.51
CA PRO A 212 -4.59 -39.86 -6.27
C PRO A 212 -4.16 -39.07 -5.02
N LYS A 213 -2.97 -38.43 -5.04
CA LYS A 213 -2.42 -37.70 -3.89
C LYS A 213 -3.03 -36.31 -3.71
N CYS A 214 -3.31 -35.61 -4.81
CA CYS A 214 -3.89 -34.25 -4.80
C CYS A 214 -5.31 -34.19 -5.36
N GLN A 215 -5.89 -35.33 -5.76
CA GLN A 215 -7.25 -35.45 -6.30
C GLN A 215 -7.56 -34.48 -7.44
N GLY A 216 -6.59 -34.19 -8.31
CA GLY A 216 -6.77 -33.27 -9.46
C GLY A 216 -6.38 -31.80 -9.22
N ASP A 217 -6.10 -31.38 -7.98
CA ASP A 217 -5.80 -29.98 -7.66
C ASP A 217 -4.36 -29.55 -8.04
N GLY A 218 -3.41 -30.49 -7.99
CA GLY A 218 -1.99 -30.24 -8.25
C GLY A 218 -1.21 -29.74 -7.03
N ARG A 219 -1.86 -29.55 -5.89
CA ARG A 219 -1.22 -29.10 -4.64
C ARG A 219 -1.52 -30.03 -3.48
N VAL A 220 -0.66 -30.05 -2.48
CA VAL A 220 -0.79 -30.86 -1.26
C VAL A 220 -0.46 -30.02 -0.04
N ARG A 221 -1.08 -30.33 1.10
CA ARG A 221 -0.73 -29.65 2.36
C ARG A 221 0.70 -30.00 2.75
N ALA A 222 1.49 -28.98 3.05
CA ALA A 222 2.86 -29.10 3.49
C ALA A 222 3.18 -28.03 4.55
N GLU A 223 4.23 -28.26 5.32
CA GLU A 223 4.80 -27.28 6.23
C GLU A 223 6.12 -26.80 5.64
N LYS A 224 6.24 -25.49 5.43
CA LYS A 224 7.43 -24.86 4.84
C LYS A 224 8.07 -23.95 5.87
N GLU A 225 9.37 -24.09 6.02
CA GLU A 225 10.18 -23.15 6.79
C GLU A 225 10.68 -22.06 5.87
N LEU A 226 10.33 -20.81 6.18
CA LEU A 226 10.68 -19.63 5.40
C LEU A 226 11.63 -18.77 6.22
N GLU A 227 12.76 -18.42 5.63
CA GLU A 227 13.73 -17.49 6.20
C GLU A 227 13.41 -16.08 5.71
N ILE A 228 13.09 -15.19 6.64
CA ILE A 228 12.73 -13.80 6.36
C ILE A 228 13.80 -12.91 6.99
N ASN A 229 14.53 -12.20 6.14
CA ASN A 229 15.51 -11.20 6.56
C ASN A 229 14.79 -9.88 6.81
N VAL A 230 14.82 -9.43 8.07
CA VAL A 230 14.25 -8.14 8.48
C VAL A 230 15.40 -7.14 8.61
N PRO A 231 15.43 -6.07 7.78
CA PRO A 231 16.45 -5.05 7.88
C PRO A 231 16.34 -4.29 9.22
N ALA A 232 17.45 -3.73 9.68
CA ALA A 232 17.46 -2.91 10.87
C ALA A 232 16.66 -1.61 10.62
N GLY A 233 15.99 -1.11 11.65
CA GLY A 233 15.33 0.20 11.62
C GLY A 233 13.88 0.19 11.17
N VAL A 234 13.33 -0.99 10.85
CA VAL A 234 11.96 -1.13 10.36
C VAL A 234 10.95 -0.39 11.24
N ALA A 235 10.04 0.31 10.57
CA ALA A 235 8.91 0.95 11.22
C ALA A 235 7.81 -0.07 11.50
N ASP A 236 6.99 0.24 12.50
CA ASP A 236 5.92 -0.63 12.92
C ASP A 236 4.81 -0.71 11.86
N HIS A 237 4.11 -1.84 11.79
CA HIS A 237 3.06 -2.14 10.80
C HIS A 237 3.52 -2.08 9.32
N HIS A 238 4.82 -2.00 9.04
CA HIS A 238 5.34 -2.15 7.69
C HIS A 238 5.23 -3.60 7.21
N TYR A 239 5.16 -3.77 5.88
CA TYR A 239 5.14 -5.08 5.25
C TYR A 239 6.38 -5.30 4.39
N LEU A 240 6.89 -6.53 4.42
CA LEU A 240 7.93 -7.03 3.52
C LEU A 240 7.31 -8.04 2.56
N THR A 241 7.50 -7.82 1.26
CA THR A 241 6.97 -8.71 0.21
C THR A 241 8.07 -9.57 -0.38
N MET A 242 7.95 -10.88 -0.25
CA MET A 242 8.83 -11.86 -0.90
C MET A 242 8.10 -12.49 -2.08
N ARG A 243 8.54 -12.13 -3.29
CA ARG A 243 7.86 -12.53 -4.53
C ARG A 243 7.99 -14.02 -4.81
N GLY A 244 6.88 -14.67 -5.15
CA GLY A 244 6.82 -16.10 -5.48
C GLY A 244 7.03 -17.06 -4.30
N HIS A 245 7.03 -16.54 -3.07
CA HIS A 245 7.11 -17.35 -1.84
C HIS A 245 5.73 -17.68 -1.23
N GLY A 246 4.64 -17.25 -1.87
CA GLY A 246 3.27 -17.54 -1.46
C GLY A 246 2.83 -18.95 -1.84
N VAL A 247 1.51 -19.15 -1.86
CA VAL A 247 0.93 -20.46 -2.20
C VAL A 247 1.15 -20.73 -3.70
N PRO A 248 1.55 -21.93 -4.14
CA PRO A 248 1.57 -22.26 -5.56
C PRO A 248 0.18 -22.19 -6.19
N GLY A 249 0.13 -21.72 -7.44
CA GLY A 249 -1.07 -21.77 -8.25
C GLY A 249 -1.54 -23.21 -8.50
N PRO A 250 -2.85 -23.45 -8.64
CA PRO A 250 -3.33 -24.77 -9.05
C PRO A 250 -2.77 -25.13 -10.44
N ARG A 251 -2.48 -26.42 -10.66
CA ARG A 251 -2.05 -26.96 -11.96
C ARG A 251 -0.81 -26.28 -12.58
N ASN A 252 0.26 -26.15 -11.80
CA ASN A 252 1.50 -25.44 -12.19
C ASN A 252 1.32 -23.96 -12.53
N GLY A 253 0.27 -23.33 -12.00
CA GLY A 253 0.15 -21.89 -12.01
C GLY A 253 1.26 -21.19 -11.19
N PRO A 254 1.60 -19.93 -11.51
CA PRO A 254 2.63 -19.19 -10.80
C PRO A 254 2.25 -19.04 -9.32
N PRO A 255 3.22 -19.13 -8.39
CA PRO A 255 2.95 -18.89 -6.98
C PRO A 255 2.55 -17.43 -6.71
N GLY A 256 1.76 -17.23 -5.67
CA GLY A 256 1.54 -15.90 -5.10
C GLY A 256 2.76 -15.41 -4.31
N ASP A 257 2.59 -14.31 -3.60
CA ASP A 257 3.65 -13.68 -2.81
C ASP A 257 3.50 -13.96 -1.31
N LEU A 258 4.60 -13.86 -0.57
CA LEU A 258 4.57 -13.85 0.89
C LEU A 258 4.63 -12.41 1.38
N ILE A 259 3.63 -11.99 2.13
CA ILE A 259 3.54 -10.67 2.75
C ILE A 259 3.77 -10.84 4.25
N ALA A 260 4.98 -10.49 4.70
CA ALA A 260 5.34 -10.49 6.10
C ALA A 260 5.01 -9.13 6.71
N VAL A 261 4.01 -9.08 7.59
CA VAL A 261 3.66 -7.88 8.36
C VAL A 261 4.48 -7.85 9.63
N LEU A 262 5.20 -6.77 9.84
CA LEU A 262 6.04 -6.56 11.02
C LEU A 262 5.19 -5.97 12.14
N ASP A 263 5.21 -6.63 13.29
CA ASP A 263 4.50 -6.24 14.50
C ASP A 263 5.55 -6.03 15.60
N ILE A 264 5.87 -4.77 15.89
CA ILE A 264 6.93 -4.42 16.83
C ILE A 264 6.32 -4.37 18.23
N ALA A 265 6.75 -5.29 19.09
CA ALA A 265 6.33 -5.32 20.48
C ALA A 265 6.73 -4.03 21.20
N GLU A 266 5.78 -3.41 21.88
CA GLU A 266 6.03 -2.26 22.75
C GLU A 266 7.02 -2.64 23.85
N ASP A 267 8.06 -1.83 24.02
CA ASP A 267 9.01 -1.96 25.12
C ASP A 267 8.64 -0.94 26.19
N SER A 268 8.24 -1.41 27.38
CA SER A 268 7.81 -0.54 28.47
C SER A 268 8.89 0.42 28.96
N ARG A 269 10.16 0.18 28.61
CA ARG A 269 11.27 1.07 28.94
C ARG A 269 11.32 2.29 28.02
N PHE A 270 10.86 2.20 26.78
CA PHE A 270 11.10 3.23 25.77
C PHE A 270 9.81 3.68 25.09
N GLU A 271 9.67 5.00 24.93
CA GLU A 271 8.68 5.59 24.04
C GLU A 271 9.33 5.89 22.69
N ARG A 272 8.78 5.35 21.60
CA ARG A 272 9.36 5.48 20.25
C ARG A 272 8.76 6.68 19.51
N HIS A 273 9.61 7.58 19.02
CA HIS A 273 9.23 8.68 18.14
C HIS A 273 10.04 8.63 16.84
N GLY A 274 9.50 7.92 15.84
CA GLY A 274 10.22 7.68 14.58
C GLY A 274 11.46 6.81 14.81
N ASP A 275 12.64 7.40 14.57
CA ASP A 275 13.94 6.76 14.78
C ASP A 275 14.53 7.07 16.17
N ASP A 276 13.97 8.08 16.86
CA ASP A 276 14.42 8.49 18.19
C ASP A 276 13.65 7.73 19.27
N LEU A 277 14.31 7.55 20.41
CA LEU A 277 13.73 6.89 21.58
C LEU A 277 13.74 7.85 22.77
N ILE A 278 12.71 7.79 23.59
CA ILE A 278 12.63 8.50 24.87
C ILE A 278 12.68 7.47 25.99
N TYR A 279 13.54 7.73 26.98
CA TYR A 279 13.66 6.93 28.20
C TYR A 279 13.46 7.84 29.41
N ASP A 280 12.54 7.47 30.29
CA ASP A 280 12.31 8.16 31.56
C ASP A 280 13.25 7.62 32.63
N LEU A 281 14.28 8.40 32.95
CA LEU A 281 15.25 8.07 33.99
C LEU A 281 14.79 8.65 35.32
N ALA A 282 14.44 7.76 36.25
CA ALA A 282 14.20 8.14 37.63
C ALA A 282 15.53 8.35 38.37
N LEU A 283 15.74 9.54 38.95
CA LEU A 283 16.90 9.87 39.77
C LEU A 283 16.49 10.15 41.21
N SER A 284 17.33 9.78 42.17
CA SER A 284 17.16 10.23 43.56
C SER A 284 17.41 11.73 43.67
N PHE A 285 16.86 12.35 44.71
CA PHE A 285 17.13 13.75 45.03
C PHE A 285 18.64 14.05 45.15
N THR A 286 19.39 13.17 45.81
CA THR A 286 20.84 13.31 45.99
C THR A 286 21.59 13.19 44.66
N GLN A 287 21.22 12.27 43.78
CA GLN A 287 21.83 12.12 42.46
C GLN A 287 21.58 13.35 41.58
N ALA A 288 20.38 13.91 41.63
CA ALA A 288 20.04 15.11 40.88
C ALA A 288 20.78 16.35 41.41
N ALA A 289 20.87 16.50 42.74
CA ALA A 289 21.53 17.64 43.39
C ALA A 289 23.06 17.59 43.25
N LEU A 290 23.68 16.43 43.53
CA LEU A 290 25.14 16.28 43.59
C LEU A 290 25.77 15.85 42.26
N GLY A 291 24.95 15.39 41.31
CA GLY A 291 25.42 14.71 40.12
C GLY A 291 25.69 13.23 40.39
N ALA A 292 25.67 12.43 39.33
CA ALA A 292 25.86 10.99 39.42
C ALA A 292 26.28 10.40 38.08
N GLU A 293 26.90 9.23 38.11
CA GLU A 293 27.03 8.37 36.94
C GLU A 293 26.03 7.23 37.08
N VAL A 294 25.12 7.11 36.10
CA VAL A 294 24.00 6.17 36.15
C VAL A 294 23.95 5.35 34.87
N GLU A 295 23.58 4.09 35.01
CA GLU A 295 23.44 3.17 33.89
C GLU A 295 22.06 3.38 33.23
N VAL A 296 22.08 3.66 31.93
CA VAL A 296 20.88 3.87 31.12
C VAL A 296 20.74 2.72 30.13
N PRO A 297 19.57 2.04 30.08
CA PRO A 297 19.34 0.99 29.09
C PRO A 297 19.27 1.60 27.68
N THR A 298 19.84 0.91 26.70
CA THR A 298 19.63 1.21 25.27
C THR A 298 19.18 -0.05 24.54
N PRO A 299 18.63 0.05 23.31
CA PRO A 299 18.29 -1.13 22.50
C PRO A 299 19.48 -2.07 22.21
N TYR A 300 20.70 -1.56 22.36
CA TYR A 300 21.95 -2.28 22.07
C TYR A 300 22.67 -2.78 23.34
N GLY A 301 22.07 -2.58 24.53
CA GLY A 301 22.70 -2.82 25.83
C GLY A 301 22.83 -1.55 26.67
N PRO A 302 23.21 -1.65 27.94
CA PRO A 302 23.32 -0.50 28.82
C PRO A 302 24.51 0.42 28.48
N THR A 303 24.41 1.69 28.87
CA THR A 303 25.48 2.68 28.71
C THR A 303 25.50 3.64 29.90
N MET A 304 26.68 4.17 30.24
CA MET A 304 26.81 5.11 31.37
C MET A 304 26.46 6.53 30.93
N LEU A 305 25.59 7.20 31.70
CA LEU A 305 25.24 8.61 31.56
C LEU A 305 25.79 9.38 32.77
N LYS A 306 26.56 10.44 32.48
CA LYS A 306 27.02 11.39 33.50
C LYS A 306 26.00 12.51 33.68
N VAL A 307 25.29 12.47 34.81
CA VAL A 307 24.33 13.49 35.23
C VAL A 307 25.08 14.60 35.96
N GLN A 308 24.85 15.84 35.52
CA GLN A 308 25.46 17.02 36.14
C GLN A 308 24.80 17.35 37.48
N SER A 309 25.56 17.97 38.38
CA SER A 309 25.02 18.52 39.64
C SER A 309 23.97 19.59 39.36
N GLY A 310 22.91 19.61 40.17
CA GLY A 310 21.80 20.56 40.02
C GLY A 310 20.86 20.25 38.84
N THR A 311 20.87 19.01 38.33
CA THR A 311 19.96 18.59 37.26
C THR A 311 18.51 18.71 37.71
N GLN A 312 17.71 19.46 36.95
CA GLN A 312 16.29 19.65 37.22
C GLN A 312 15.45 18.53 36.62
N THR A 313 14.29 18.27 37.22
CA THR A 313 13.28 17.39 36.63
C THR A 313 12.83 17.95 35.27
N GLY A 314 12.60 17.06 34.29
CA GLY A 314 12.29 17.43 32.92
C GLY A 314 13.52 17.77 32.05
N ALA A 315 14.73 17.85 32.61
CA ALA A 315 15.94 17.96 31.82
C ALA A 315 16.11 16.75 30.88
N VAL A 316 16.57 17.01 29.65
CA VAL A 316 16.75 15.98 28.63
C VAL A 316 18.23 15.84 28.28
N TYR A 317 18.78 14.65 28.49
CA TYR A 317 20.11 14.29 28.03
C TYR A 317 20.01 13.56 26.70
N ARG A 318 20.76 14.01 25.70
CA ARG A 318 20.77 13.39 24.36
C ARG A 318 21.99 12.48 24.21
N LEU A 319 21.74 11.18 24.07
CA LEU A 319 22.74 10.18 23.73
C LEU A 319 22.73 9.95 22.21
N ARG A 320 23.71 10.57 21.53
CA ARG A 320 23.78 10.56 20.07
C ARG A 320 24.00 9.14 19.50
N GLY A 321 23.24 8.77 18.48
CA GLY A 321 23.36 7.49 17.77
C GLY A 321 22.94 6.26 18.58
N LYS A 322 22.25 6.47 19.70
CA LYS A 322 21.71 5.41 20.57
C LYS A 322 20.23 5.12 20.35
N GLY A 323 19.60 5.77 19.37
CA GLY A 323 18.25 5.45 18.88
C GLY A 323 18.26 4.31 17.84
N LEU A 324 17.19 4.21 17.05
CA LEU A 324 17.02 3.20 16.03
C LEU A 324 17.74 3.59 14.72
N PRO A 325 18.20 2.63 13.91
CA PRO A 325 18.78 2.92 12.61
C PRO A 325 17.71 3.40 11.62
N ARG A 326 18.11 4.25 10.67
CA ARG A 326 17.22 4.72 9.61
C ARG A 326 17.13 3.70 8.49
N VAL A 327 15.93 3.43 7.98
CA VAL A 327 15.75 2.48 6.88
C VAL A 327 16.18 3.14 5.56
N GLY A 328 17.13 2.55 4.86
CA GLY A 328 17.57 3.02 3.54
C GLY A 328 18.51 4.24 3.55
N GLU A 329 18.70 4.89 4.70
CA GLU A 329 19.66 5.97 4.91
C GLU A 329 20.78 5.55 5.86
N GLY A 330 21.95 6.17 5.70
CA GLY A 330 23.03 6.02 6.67
C GLY A 330 22.72 6.78 7.95
N GLY A 331 22.84 6.12 9.11
CA GLY A 331 22.77 6.78 10.41
C GLY A 331 21.79 6.14 11.38
N ARG A 332 21.69 6.74 12.56
CA ARG A 332 20.80 6.32 13.65
C ARG A 332 20.16 7.55 14.27
N GLY A 333 18.96 7.38 14.79
CA GLY A 333 18.37 8.33 15.72
C GLY A 333 19.11 8.38 17.05
N ASP A 334 18.60 9.21 17.95
CA ASP A 334 19.17 9.48 19.26
C ASP A 334 18.29 8.89 20.37
N LEU A 335 18.89 8.65 21.54
CA LEU A 335 18.16 8.33 22.76
C LEU A 335 18.08 9.57 23.63
N HIS A 336 16.86 10.04 23.89
CA HIS A 336 16.53 11.16 24.74
C HIS A 336 16.18 10.65 26.14
N VAL A 337 17.08 10.90 27.09
CA VAL A 337 16.88 10.53 28.48
C VAL A 337 16.23 11.70 29.21
N ARG A 338 14.94 11.56 29.52
CA ARG A 338 14.18 12.56 30.29
C ARG A 338 14.32 12.25 31.77
N VAL A 339 14.87 13.20 32.52
CA VAL A 339 15.10 13.03 33.96
C VAL A 339 13.81 13.29 34.73
N ARG A 340 13.46 12.39 35.63
CA ARG A 340 12.41 12.56 36.63
C ARG A 340 13.00 12.38 38.02
N VAL A 341 13.00 13.44 38.82
CA VAL A 341 13.44 13.33 40.21
C VAL A 341 12.36 12.60 41.00
N TRP A 342 12.73 11.49 41.62
CA TRP A 342 11.87 10.68 42.45
C TRP A 342 11.96 11.12 43.91
N THR A 343 10.81 11.48 44.48
CA THR A 343 10.70 11.83 45.89
C THR A 343 10.30 10.59 46.70
N PRO A 344 11.09 10.17 47.71
CA PRO A 344 10.77 9.03 48.55
C PRO A 344 9.48 9.26 49.35
N VAL A 345 8.60 8.26 49.35
CA VAL A 345 7.30 8.32 50.07
C VAL A 345 7.37 7.81 51.51
N LYS A 346 8.41 7.04 51.84
CA LYS A 346 8.65 6.49 53.18
C LYS A 346 10.10 6.76 53.55
N LEU A 347 10.31 7.33 54.72
CA LEU A 347 11.61 7.70 55.25
C LEU A 347 11.87 6.97 56.56
N THR A 348 13.10 6.51 56.77
CA THR A 348 13.56 6.05 58.08
C THR A 348 13.74 7.23 59.02
N ALA A 349 13.85 6.98 60.33
CA ALA A 349 14.09 8.05 61.32
C ALA A 349 15.38 8.83 61.02
N GLU A 350 16.43 8.13 60.59
CA GLU A 350 17.70 8.72 60.18
C GLU A 350 17.56 9.58 58.92
N GLN A 351 16.88 9.08 57.88
CA GLN A 351 16.66 9.84 56.64
C GLN A 351 15.82 11.11 56.88
N ARG A 352 14.80 11.03 57.74
CA ARG A 352 14.01 12.20 58.14
C ARG A 352 14.87 13.23 58.86
N ALA A 353 15.66 12.82 59.85
CA ALA A 353 16.53 13.72 60.60
C ALA A 353 17.50 14.47 59.67
N LEU A 354 18.10 13.76 58.70
CA LEU A 354 19.00 14.38 57.71
C LEU A 354 18.30 15.40 56.80
N LEU A 355 17.07 15.11 56.37
CA LEU A 355 16.29 16.03 55.55
C LEU A 355 15.81 17.26 56.33
N GLU A 356 15.50 17.10 57.63
CA GLU A 356 15.16 18.22 58.52
C GLU A 356 16.36 19.13 58.76
N GLU A 357 17.57 18.59 58.92
CA GLU A 357 18.79 19.41 58.99
C GLU A 357 19.08 20.12 57.66
N PHE A 358 18.89 19.44 56.53
CA PHE A 358 19.03 20.06 55.21
C PHE A 358 18.03 21.20 55.00
N ALA A 359 16.78 21.02 55.43
CA ALA A 359 15.73 22.04 55.30
C ALA A 359 16.04 23.34 56.08
N LYS A 360 16.87 23.31 57.13
CA LYS A 360 17.31 24.50 57.86
C LYS A 360 18.29 25.37 57.06
N VAL A 361 19.01 24.78 56.10
CA VAL A 361 20.03 25.45 55.27
C VAL A 361 19.60 25.64 53.82
N GLU A 362 18.50 25.00 53.39
CA GLU A 362 17.95 25.11 52.05
C GLU A 362 17.28 26.49 51.82
N GLY A 363 17.48 27.06 50.64
CA GLY A 363 16.82 28.30 50.23
C GLY A 363 15.38 28.08 49.76
N SER A 364 14.58 29.15 49.65
CA SER A 364 13.23 29.04 49.09
C SER A 364 13.28 28.60 47.61
N PRO A 365 12.34 27.75 47.16
CA PRO A 365 12.25 27.38 45.75
C PRO A 365 12.01 28.63 44.88
N PRO A 366 12.57 28.68 43.65
CA PRO A 366 12.39 29.84 42.77
C PRO A 366 10.91 30.04 42.43
N SER A 367 10.41 31.28 42.51
CA SER A 367 9.07 31.65 42.05
C SER A 367 8.92 31.43 40.54
N GLU A 368 7.73 31.01 40.12
CA GLU A 368 7.39 30.48 38.79
C GLU A 368 7.87 31.32 37.59
N GLU A 369 9.09 31.09 37.09
CA GLU A 369 9.52 31.63 35.78
C GLU A 369 10.38 30.65 34.94
N HIS A 370 10.76 29.50 35.49
CA HIS A 370 11.73 28.61 34.83
C HIS A 370 11.20 27.24 34.38
N THR A 371 9.97 26.89 34.75
CA THR A 371 9.50 25.51 34.68
C THR A 371 8.19 25.40 33.89
N GLY A 372 8.27 24.90 32.64
CA GLY A 372 7.09 24.37 31.94
C GLY A 372 6.97 24.73 30.47
N LYS A 373 7.17 26.00 30.08
CA LYS A 373 7.02 26.41 28.66
C LYS A 373 8.18 25.99 27.76
N LYS A 374 9.39 25.83 28.31
CA LYS A 374 10.59 25.44 27.56
C LYS A 374 10.61 23.98 27.09
N PHE A 375 9.82 23.08 27.69
CA PHE A 375 9.85 21.64 27.34
C PHE A 375 9.29 21.38 25.92
N TRP A 376 8.10 21.88 25.61
CA TRP A 376 7.50 21.71 24.28
C TRP A 376 8.22 22.52 23.20
N GLU A 377 8.84 23.65 23.55
CA GLU A 377 9.68 24.45 22.64
C GLU A 377 11.02 23.76 22.36
N GLN A 378 11.66 23.16 23.36
CA GLN A 378 12.90 22.38 23.20
C GLN A 378 12.66 21.08 22.42
N LEU A 379 11.52 20.41 22.64
CA LEU A 379 11.12 19.26 21.83
C LEU A 379 10.90 19.70 20.38
N ARG A 380 10.14 20.78 20.13
CA ARG A 380 9.93 21.30 18.77
C ARG A 380 11.24 21.70 18.07
N GLN A 381 12.18 22.33 18.79
CA GLN A 381 13.52 22.64 18.26
C GLN A 381 14.35 21.38 17.98
N ALA A 382 14.23 20.32 18.80
CA ALA A 382 14.93 19.06 18.59
C ALA A 382 14.34 18.23 17.43
N PHE A 383 13.03 18.31 17.22
CA PHE A 383 12.30 17.57 16.18
C PHE A 383 12.13 18.33 14.85
N GLY A 384 12.68 19.54 14.72
CA GLY A 384 12.85 20.22 13.43
C GLY A 384 11.56 20.41 12.62
N ARG A 385 10.61 21.20 13.15
CA ARG A 385 9.71 22.01 12.33
C ARG A 385 9.95 23.48 12.57
#